data_AF-A0A9N9MWL9-F1
#
_entry.id   AF-A0A9N9MWL9-F1
#
_cell.length_a   1.000
_cell.length_b   1.000
_cell.length_c   1.000
_cell.angle_alpha   90.00
_cell.angle_beta   90.00
_cell.angle_gamma   90.00
#
_symmetry.space_group_name_H-M   'P 1'
#
loop_
_entity.id
_entity.type
_entity.pdbx_description
1 polymer ?
#
loop_
_entity_poly.entity_id
_entity_poly.type
_entity_poly.pdbx_seq_one_letter_code
_entity_poly.pdbx_strand_id
1 'polypeptide(L)'
;MLRIGTTRSVLSERNSDPPKKRININYDVPKTPQRKCRTFCTYVPGAGRYEYLEALEKHVKWYIGQEEIGEHGIEHFQLLFGFQNPRTLSGVIQLLQDGKIQEVNDTEAMLKYCTNEEKRNGELVSFGTVPQFNKEVNKTIIDEALVKGNYEDAMQHIENTDKLFYIQNQKKLCLYFTQKFDSADKSLFKANDFNRKLESDFTKAIVLIGGTGLGKTQYALAHFTKPLHIRDREDWIFQFKFM
;
A
#
# COMPACT_ATOMS: atom_id res chain seq x y z
N MET A 1 39.76 -26.43 -57.61
CA MET A 1 39.42 -27.72 -56.99
C MET A 1 38.19 -27.51 -56.12
N LEU A 2 37.00 -27.80 -56.66
CA LEU A 2 35.72 -27.66 -55.96
C LEU A 2 35.45 -28.93 -55.15
N ARG A 3 35.03 -28.77 -53.88
CA ARG A 3 34.31 -29.82 -53.15
C ARG A 3 32.95 -29.28 -52.72
N ILE A 4 31.94 -29.78 -53.40
CA ILE A 4 30.53 -29.72 -53.03
C ILE A 4 30.33 -30.77 -51.93
N GLY A 5 29.89 -30.33 -50.75
CA GLY A 5 29.53 -31.18 -49.63
C GLY A 5 28.08 -30.94 -49.25
N THR A 6 27.17 -31.67 -49.89
CA THR A 6 25.78 -31.84 -49.47
C THR A 6 25.72 -32.74 -48.24
N THR A 7 25.18 -32.25 -47.13
CA THR A 7 24.69 -33.10 -46.03
C THR A 7 23.26 -32.75 -45.67
N ARG A 8 22.47 -33.82 -45.59
CA ARG A 8 21.02 -33.92 -45.47
C ARG A 8 20.47 -33.28 -44.20
N SER A 9 19.23 -32.81 -44.37
CA SER A 9 18.22 -32.55 -43.36
C SER A 9 18.03 -33.70 -42.35
N VAL A 10 17.94 -33.35 -41.07
CA VAL A 10 17.13 -34.07 -40.09
C VAL A 10 16.39 -33.02 -39.28
N LEU A 11 15.20 -32.64 -39.76
CA LEU A 11 14.18 -32.01 -38.92
C LEU A 11 13.67 -33.11 -37.98
N SER A 12 14.01 -33.03 -36.70
CA SER A 12 13.28 -33.74 -35.67
C SER A 12 12.39 -32.74 -34.96
N GLU A 13 11.13 -32.65 -35.40
CA GLU A 13 10.05 -32.01 -34.65
C GLU A 13 9.88 -32.77 -33.32
N ARG A 14 10.35 -32.16 -32.22
CA ARG A 14 9.93 -32.56 -30.89
C ARG A 14 8.76 -31.67 -30.50
N ASN A 15 7.55 -32.09 -30.89
CA ASN A 15 6.33 -31.65 -30.23
C ASN A 15 6.29 -32.33 -28.84
N SER A 16 6.92 -31.70 -27.86
CA SER A 16 6.66 -32.00 -26.46
C SER A 16 5.54 -31.08 -26.00
N ASP A 17 4.32 -31.62 -25.93
CA ASP A 17 3.22 -30.97 -25.22
C ASP A 17 3.68 -30.59 -23.80
N PRO A 18 3.42 -29.35 -23.34
CA PRO A 18 3.76 -28.98 -21.98
C PRO A 18 2.93 -29.81 -20.99
N PRO A 19 3.51 -30.26 -19.87
CA PRO A 19 2.82 -31.09 -18.90
C PRO A 19 1.68 -30.30 -18.25
N LYS A 20 0.43 -30.70 -18.52
CA LYS A 20 -0.77 -30.19 -17.85
C LYS A 20 -0.77 -30.58 -16.38
N LYS A 21 -0.24 -29.72 -15.50
CA LYS A 21 -0.40 -29.83 -14.05
C LYS A 21 -1.77 -29.29 -13.63
N ARG A 22 -2.69 -30.19 -13.27
CA ARG A 22 -3.91 -29.82 -12.52
C ARG A 22 -3.54 -29.50 -11.07
N ILE A 23 -3.91 -28.32 -10.59
CA ILE A 23 -3.80 -27.96 -9.17
C ILE A 23 -5.14 -28.24 -8.49
N ASN A 24 -5.12 -29.14 -7.51
CA ASN A 24 -6.19 -29.32 -6.53
C ASN A 24 -6.05 -28.21 -5.48
N ILE A 25 -7.07 -27.37 -5.36
CA ILE A 25 -7.13 -26.32 -4.33
C ILE A 25 -7.72 -26.97 -3.07
N ASN A 26 -6.88 -27.26 -2.08
CA ASN A 26 -7.31 -27.71 -0.77
C ASN A 26 -7.32 -26.51 0.18
N TYR A 27 -8.50 -26.18 0.72
CA TYR A 27 -8.71 -25.04 1.60
C TYR A 27 -8.56 -25.48 3.06
N ASP A 28 -7.33 -25.39 3.59
CA ASP A 28 -7.13 -25.31 5.03
C ASP A 28 -5.83 -24.55 5.31
N VAL A 29 -5.94 -23.33 5.85
CA VAL A 29 -4.78 -22.54 6.24
C VAL A 29 -4.96 -21.98 7.66
N PRO A 30 -4.00 -22.23 8.58
CA PRO A 30 -4.05 -21.71 9.94
C PRO A 30 -3.73 -20.21 10.02
N LYS A 31 -4.42 -19.52 10.94
CA LYS A 31 -4.25 -18.10 11.29
C LYS A 31 -2.92 -17.86 12.00
N THR A 32 -1.83 -17.60 11.27
CA THR A 32 -0.59 -17.04 11.84
C THR A 32 -0.40 -15.57 11.43
N PRO A 33 0.09 -14.70 12.33
CA PRO A 33 0.22 -13.26 12.08
C PRO A 33 1.33 -13.01 11.05
N GLN A 34 0.95 -12.75 9.80
CA GLN A 34 1.91 -12.44 8.74
C GLN A 34 2.44 -11.02 8.95
N ARG A 35 3.74 -10.89 9.26
CA ARG A 35 4.49 -9.65 9.02
C ARG A 35 4.29 -9.27 7.56
N LYS A 36 4.04 -7.99 7.26
CA LYS A 36 3.77 -7.48 5.90
C LYS A 36 4.83 -8.01 4.93
N CYS A 37 4.47 -9.05 4.19
CA CYS A 37 5.24 -9.50 3.05
C CYS A 37 5.08 -8.40 2.01
N ARG A 38 6.18 -7.76 1.62
CA ARG A 38 6.16 -6.78 0.54
C ARG A 38 5.87 -7.54 -0.76
N THR A 39 4.89 -7.04 -1.49
CA THR A 39 4.47 -7.63 -2.75
C THR A 39 5.10 -6.84 -3.89
N PHE A 40 5.52 -7.56 -4.92
CA PHE A 40 6.14 -6.99 -6.10
C PHE A 40 5.40 -7.42 -7.35
N CYS A 41 5.52 -6.60 -8.38
CA CYS A 41 5.02 -6.91 -9.69
C CYS A 41 6.16 -6.88 -10.70
N THR A 42 6.18 -7.80 -11.67
CA THR A 42 7.21 -7.83 -12.72
C THR A 42 6.60 -8.03 -14.10
N TYR A 43 7.34 -7.52 -15.08
CA TYR A 43 7.15 -7.69 -16.51
C TYR A 43 8.36 -8.45 -17.07
N VAL A 44 8.14 -9.62 -17.68
CA VAL A 44 9.21 -10.45 -18.26
C VAL A 44 8.92 -10.74 -19.73
N PRO A 45 9.65 -10.13 -20.68
CA PRO A 45 9.43 -10.34 -22.12
C PRO A 45 10.16 -11.56 -22.68
N GLY A 46 9.62 -12.16 -23.74
CA GLY A 46 10.38 -13.01 -24.68
C GLY A 46 10.62 -14.48 -24.28
N ALA A 47 11.63 -15.09 -24.91
CA ALA A 47 12.07 -16.47 -24.68
C ALA A 47 12.85 -16.57 -23.36
N GLY A 48 12.63 -17.61 -22.55
CA GLY A 48 13.22 -17.75 -21.20
C GLY A 48 12.22 -17.50 -20.05
N ARG A 49 10.97 -17.20 -20.39
CA ARG A 49 9.94 -16.77 -19.43
C ARG A 49 9.50 -17.86 -18.45
N TYR A 50 9.60 -19.14 -18.83
CA TYR A 50 9.30 -20.26 -17.93
C TYR A 50 10.48 -20.58 -17.01
N GLU A 51 11.71 -20.47 -17.51
CA GLU A 51 12.94 -20.57 -16.71
C GLU A 51 12.98 -19.49 -15.63
N TYR A 52 12.48 -18.28 -15.94
CA TYR A 52 12.28 -17.23 -14.96
C TYR A 52 11.30 -17.65 -13.84
N LEU A 53 10.18 -18.31 -14.18
CA LEU A 53 9.24 -18.82 -13.17
C LEU A 53 9.92 -19.86 -12.27
N GLU A 54 10.66 -20.81 -12.84
CA GLU A 54 11.40 -21.81 -12.06
C GLU A 54 12.46 -21.19 -11.15
N ALA A 55 13.13 -20.13 -11.58
CA ALA A 55 14.05 -19.36 -10.74
C ALA A 55 13.30 -18.61 -9.63
N LEU A 56 12.16 -18.01 -9.95
CA LEU A 56 11.33 -17.27 -9.02
C LEU A 56 10.82 -18.16 -7.88
N GLU A 57 10.34 -19.38 -8.19
CA GLU A 57 9.82 -20.36 -7.22
C GLU A 57 10.82 -20.68 -6.08
N LYS A 58 12.12 -20.60 -6.34
CA LYS A 58 13.18 -20.86 -5.34
C LYS A 58 13.29 -19.74 -4.29
N HIS A 59 12.70 -18.59 -4.56
CA HIS A 59 12.91 -17.38 -3.77
C HIS A 59 11.62 -16.83 -3.15
N VAL A 60 10.48 -17.06 -3.80
CA VAL A 60 9.19 -16.51 -3.37
C VAL A 60 8.38 -17.52 -2.57
N LYS A 61 7.44 -17.01 -1.77
CA LYS A 61 6.45 -17.84 -1.08
C LYS A 61 5.26 -18.14 -1.98
N TRP A 62 4.88 -17.17 -2.81
CA TRP A 62 3.76 -17.29 -3.73
C TRP A 62 3.95 -16.35 -4.93
N TYR A 63 3.35 -16.71 -6.06
CA TYR A 63 3.07 -15.80 -7.15
C TYR A 63 1.75 -16.15 -7.84
N ILE A 64 1.18 -15.18 -8.53
CA ILE A 64 0.07 -15.35 -9.44
C ILE A 64 0.19 -14.34 -10.57
N GLY A 65 -0.18 -14.74 -11.77
CA GLY A 65 -0.24 -13.84 -12.91
C GLY A 65 -0.63 -14.56 -14.17
N GLN A 66 -0.36 -13.90 -15.29
CA GLN A 66 -0.73 -14.40 -16.60
C GLN A 66 0.25 -13.91 -17.66
N GLU A 67 0.23 -14.60 -18.79
CA GLU A 67 0.83 -14.09 -20.00
C GLU A 67 -0.11 -13.05 -20.64
N GLU A 68 0.45 -11.94 -21.10
CA GLU A 68 -0.27 -10.85 -21.76
C GLU A 68 0.43 -10.47 -23.08
N ILE A 69 -0.35 -9.95 -24.03
CA ILE A 69 0.19 -9.30 -25.22
C ILE A 69 0.25 -7.80 -24.95
N GLY A 70 1.46 -7.27 -24.84
CA GLY A 70 1.70 -5.86 -24.56
C GLY A 70 1.44 -4.97 -25.77
N GLU A 71 1.63 -3.66 -25.56
CA GLU A 71 1.63 -2.69 -26.65
C GLU A 71 2.70 -3.10 -27.68
N HIS A 72 2.34 -3.11 -28.96
CA HIS A 72 3.15 -3.61 -30.09
C HIS A 72 3.26 -5.14 -30.23
N GLY A 73 2.38 -5.93 -29.59
CA GLY A 73 2.30 -7.37 -29.83
C GLY A 73 3.36 -8.19 -29.08
N ILE A 74 4.05 -7.60 -28.11
CA ILE A 74 5.11 -8.26 -27.35
C ILE A 74 4.50 -9.08 -26.22
N GLU A 75 4.63 -10.41 -26.31
CA GLU A 75 4.25 -11.33 -25.24
C GLU A 75 5.16 -11.18 -24.02
N HIS A 76 4.53 -11.15 -22.84
CA HIS A 76 5.23 -11.03 -21.57
C HIS A 76 4.44 -11.67 -20.43
N PHE A 77 5.12 -12.03 -19.34
CA PHE A 77 4.44 -12.33 -18.08
C PHE A 77 4.23 -11.08 -17.26
N GLN A 78 2.99 -10.92 -16.79
CA GLN A 78 2.61 -9.96 -15.77
C GLN A 78 2.33 -10.72 -14.47
N LEU A 79 3.25 -10.63 -13.51
CA LEU A 79 3.19 -11.42 -12.26
C LEU A 79 3.08 -10.55 -11.04
N LEU A 80 2.30 -10.99 -10.06
CA LEU A 80 2.29 -10.52 -8.69
C LEU A 80 2.89 -11.59 -7.78
N PHE A 81 3.86 -11.23 -6.95
CA PHE A 81 4.56 -12.21 -6.10
C PHE A 81 4.97 -11.65 -4.73
N GLY A 82 5.09 -12.55 -3.76
CA GLY A 82 5.49 -12.21 -2.39
C GLY A 82 6.54 -13.15 -1.82
N PHE A 83 7.47 -12.61 -1.06
CA PHE A 83 8.54 -13.37 -0.38
C PHE A 83 8.09 -13.89 0.98
N GLN A 84 8.69 -14.99 1.44
CA GLN A 84 8.49 -15.50 2.81
C GLN A 84 8.93 -14.48 3.87
N ASN A 85 10.00 -13.74 3.59
CA ASN A 85 10.54 -12.68 4.45
C ASN A 85 10.52 -11.35 3.69
N PRO A 86 10.27 -10.20 4.35
CA PRO A 86 10.30 -8.90 3.69
C PRO A 86 11.65 -8.64 3.02
N ARG A 87 11.64 -8.19 1.76
CA ARG A 87 12.82 -7.79 0.99
C ARG A 87 12.69 -6.35 0.52
N THR A 88 13.82 -5.66 0.33
CA THR A 88 13.85 -4.32 -0.29
C THR A 88 13.77 -4.44 -1.81
N LEU A 89 13.24 -3.42 -2.49
CA LEU A 89 13.14 -3.43 -3.96
C LEU A 89 14.52 -3.67 -4.63
N SER A 90 15.56 -2.99 -4.17
CA SER A 90 16.93 -3.18 -4.69
C SER A 90 17.42 -4.62 -4.54
N GLY A 91 17.17 -5.25 -3.38
CA GLY A 91 17.54 -6.65 -3.16
C GLY A 91 16.74 -7.64 -4.01
N VAL A 92 15.51 -7.28 -4.40
CA VAL A 92 14.70 -8.09 -5.32
C VAL A 92 15.21 -7.95 -6.76
N ILE A 93 15.51 -6.73 -7.21
CA ILE A 93 16.08 -6.48 -8.55
C ILE A 93 17.40 -7.23 -8.73
N GLN A 94 18.30 -7.19 -7.73
CA GLN A 94 19.57 -7.92 -7.78
C GLN A 94 19.39 -9.44 -7.79
N LEU A 95 18.34 -9.95 -7.14
CA LEU A 95 18.09 -11.39 -7.02
C LEU A 95 17.55 -11.98 -8.32
N LEU A 96 16.58 -11.30 -8.93
CA LEU A 96 15.87 -11.83 -10.09
C LEU A 96 16.55 -11.45 -11.41
N GLN A 97 17.38 -10.41 -11.40
CA GLN A 97 18.25 -9.90 -12.49
C GLN A 97 17.54 -9.50 -13.80
N ASP A 98 16.35 -10.03 -14.03
CA ASP A 98 15.51 -9.83 -15.20
C ASP A 98 14.13 -9.28 -14.83
N GLY A 99 13.58 -8.50 -15.75
CA GLY A 99 12.24 -7.93 -15.68
C GLY A 99 12.13 -6.58 -14.98
N LYS A 100 11.02 -5.90 -15.25
CA LYS A 100 10.72 -4.57 -14.66
C LYS A 100 9.98 -4.74 -13.34
N ILE A 101 10.74 -4.84 -12.25
CA ILE A 101 10.19 -5.08 -10.91
C ILE A 101 9.76 -3.78 -10.23
N GLN A 102 8.57 -3.76 -9.64
CA GLN A 102 8.01 -2.63 -8.89
C GLN A 102 7.43 -3.09 -7.55
N GLU A 103 7.56 -2.24 -6.52
CA GLU A 103 6.90 -2.46 -5.22
C GLU A 103 5.41 -2.08 -5.32
N VAL A 104 4.54 -2.94 -4.78
CA VAL A 104 3.09 -2.80 -4.91
C VAL A 104 2.48 -2.20 -3.64
N ASN A 105 1.83 -1.05 -3.79
CA ASN A 105 1.16 -0.36 -2.67
C ASN A 105 -0.26 -0.88 -2.39
N ASP A 106 -1.02 -1.25 -3.43
CA ASP A 106 -2.34 -1.90 -3.32
C ASP A 106 -2.26 -3.28 -3.98
N THR A 107 -2.07 -4.31 -3.15
CA THR A 107 -1.90 -5.68 -3.63
C THR A 107 -3.17 -6.25 -4.25
N GLU A 108 -4.35 -5.83 -3.78
CA GLU A 108 -5.62 -6.32 -4.32
C GLU A 108 -5.89 -5.76 -5.71
N ALA A 109 -5.65 -4.45 -5.89
CA ALA A 109 -5.76 -3.82 -7.21
C ALA A 109 -4.80 -4.47 -8.21
N MET A 110 -3.57 -4.75 -7.77
CA MET A 110 -2.58 -5.42 -8.62
C MET A 110 -2.92 -6.88 -8.89
N LEU A 111 -3.53 -7.59 -7.93
CA LEU A 111 -4.03 -8.95 -8.14
C LEU A 111 -5.07 -8.96 -9.25
N LYS A 112 -6.09 -8.10 -9.17
CA LYS A 112 -7.12 -7.95 -10.22
C LYS A 112 -6.50 -7.63 -11.57
N TYR A 113 -5.47 -6.78 -11.59
CA TYR A 113 -4.74 -6.44 -12.81
C TYR A 113 -4.03 -7.67 -13.41
N CYS A 114 -3.23 -8.39 -12.62
CA CYS A 114 -2.46 -9.55 -13.07
C CYS A 114 -3.33 -10.78 -13.41
N THR A 115 -4.62 -10.74 -13.09
CA THR A 115 -5.58 -11.81 -13.42
C THR A 115 -6.70 -11.32 -14.35
N ASN A 116 -6.56 -10.17 -15.01
CA ASN A 116 -7.60 -9.63 -15.88
C ASN A 116 -7.74 -10.46 -17.16
N GLU A 117 -8.91 -11.06 -17.39
CA GLU A 117 -9.18 -11.90 -18.56
C GLU A 117 -9.07 -11.18 -19.90
N GLU A 118 -9.37 -9.87 -19.94
CA GLU A 118 -9.36 -9.10 -21.19
C GLU A 118 -7.99 -9.02 -21.87
N LYS A 119 -6.92 -9.08 -21.07
CA LYS A 119 -5.53 -8.98 -21.55
C LYS A 119 -4.81 -10.32 -21.60
N ARG A 120 -5.49 -11.38 -21.19
CA ARG A 120 -4.89 -12.70 -20.97
C ARG A 120 -4.62 -13.40 -22.30
N ASN A 121 -3.37 -13.80 -22.51
CA ASN A 121 -2.93 -14.62 -23.62
C ASN A 121 -2.53 -16.02 -23.12
N GLY A 122 -3.50 -16.83 -22.70
CA GLY A 122 -3.27 -18.20 -22.22
C GLY A 122 -3.85 -18.48 -20.83
N GLU A 123 -3.19 -19.35 -20.07
CA GLU A 123 -3.64 -19.75 -18.73
C GLU A 123 -3.00 -18.90 -17.63
N LEU A 124 -3.67 -18.85 -16.47
CA LEU A 124 -3.09 -18.29 -15.25
C LEU A 124 -1.94 -19.18 -14.76
N VAL A 125 -0.85 -18.54 -14.37
CA VAL A 125 0.26 -19.20 -13.69
C VAL A 125 0.20 -18.85 -12.21
N SER A 126 0.38 -19.85 -11.34
CA SER A 126 0.40 -19.62 -9.90
C SER A 126 1.31 -20.62 -9.19
N PHE A 127 1.86 -20.17 -8.07
CA PHE A 127 2.69 -20.95 -7.17
C PHE A 127 2.38 -20.58 -5.72
N GLY A 128 2.40 -21.58 -4.84
CA GLY A 128 2.09 -21.41 -3.42
C GLY A 128 0.64 -20.98 -3.15
N THR A 129 0.41 -20.44 -1.97
CA THR A 129 -0.92 -19.94 -1.56
C THR A 129 -0.94 -18.42 -1.61
N VAL A 130 -1.68 -17.87 -2.57
CA VAL A 130 -1.91 -16.43 -2.66
C VAL A 130 -2.70 -15.97 -1.43
N PRO A 131 -2.22 -14.96 -0.68
CA PRO A 131 -2.92 -14.48 0.50
C PRO A 131 -4.26 -13.84 0.13
N GLN A 132 -5.28 -14.07 0.96
CA GLN A 132 -6.57 -13.40 0.82
C GLN A 132 -6.47 -11.97 1.35
N PHE A 133 -6.76 -10.99 0.50
CA PHE A 133 -6.75 -9.57 0.86
C PHE A 133 -8.16 -9.13 1.28
N ASN A 134 -8.51 -9.34 2.55
CA ASN A 134 -9.83 -9.02 3.07
C ASN A 134 -10.00 -7.50 3.29
N LYS A 135 -10.39 -6.73 2.26
CA LYS A 135 -10.91 -5.36 2.44
C LYS A 135 -12.30 -5.35 3.06
N GLU A 136 -13.15 -6.34 2.75
CA GLU A 136 -14.54 -6.36 3.22
C GLU A 136 -14.63 -6.54 4.74
N VAL A 137 -13.84 -7.44 5.32
CA VAL A 137 -13.79 -7.66 6.77
C VAL A 137 -13.42 -6.38 7.52
N ASN A 138 -12.49 -5.58 6.98
CA ASN A 138 -12.05 -4.34 7.62
C ASN A 138 -13.13 -3.24 7.60
N LYS A 139 -13.96 -3.20 6.55
CA LYS A 139 -15.05 -2.22 6.47
C LYS A 139 -16.16 -2.55 7.45
N THR A 140 -16.56 -3.82 7.51
CA THR A 140 -17.60 -4.30 8.45
C THR A 140 -17.19 -4.06 9.90
N ILE A 141 -15.93 -4.35 10.28
CA ILE A 141 -15.43 -4.10 11.63
C ILE A 141 -15.47 -2.60 12.00
N ILE A 142 -15.13 -1.71 11.07
CA ILE A 142 -15.17 -0.26 11.31
C ILE A 142 -16.63 0.23 11.43
N ASP A 143 -17.53 -0.27 10.58
CA ASP A 143 -18.95 0.09 10.60
C ASP A 143 -19.62 -0.38 11.91
N GLU A 144 -19.33 -1.61 12.38
CA GLU A 144 -19.78 -2.13 13.67
C GLU A 144 -19.21 -1.36 14.87
N ALA A 145 -17.94 -0.92 14.77
CA ALA A 145 -17.31 -0.07 15.78
C ALA A 145 -17.96 1.32 15.87
N LEU A 146 -18.38 1.91 14.74
CA LEU A 146 -19.06 3.21 14.73
C LEU A 146 -20.39 3.18 15.50
N VAL A 147 -21.11 2.05 15.44
CA VAL A 147 -22.39 1.85 16.15
C VAL A 147 -22.22 1.89 17.67
N LYS A 148 -21.00 1.69 18.20
CA LYS A 148 -20.72 1.76 19.64
C LYS A 148 -20.91 3.15 20.25
N GLY A 149 -20.90 4.19 19.42
CA GLY A 149 -21.35 5.54 19.82
C GLY A 149 -20.31 6.39 20.55
N ASN A 150 -19.15 5.85 20.95
CA ASN A 150 -18.03 6.63 21.48
C ASN A 150 -16.67 6.00 21.12
N TYR A 151 -15.61 6.79 21.33
CA TYR A 151 -14.24 6.43 20.97
C TYR A 151 -13.72 5.19 21.70
N GLU A 152 -13.90 5.12 23.02
CA GLU A 152 -13.35 4.04 23.84
C GLU A 152 -13.98 2.70 23.45
N ASP A 153 -15.31 2.65 23.36
CA ASP A 153 -16.04 1.44 23.02
C ASP A 153 -15.78 1.00 21.57
N ALA A 154 -15.62 1.94 20.64
CA ALA A 154 -15.26 1.63 19.26
C ALA A 154 -13.87 1.02 19.16
N MET A 155 -12.88 1.60 19.83
CA MET A 155 -11.50 1.09 19.83
C MET A 155 -11.42 -0.27 20.51
N GLN A 156 -12.11 -0.44 21.65
CA GLN A 156 -12.16 -1.71 22.38
C GLN A 156 -12.88 -2.80 21.58
N HIS A 157 -13.95 -2.46 20.85
CA HIS A 157 -14.61 -3.40 19.95
C HIS A 157 -13.65 -3.92 18.88
N ILE A 158 -12.90 -3.03 18.22
CA ILE A 158 -11.94 -3.45 17.18
C ILE A 158 -10.83 -4.31 17.78
N GLU A 159 -10.29 -3.95 18.95
CA GLU A 159 -9.27 -4.76 19.63
C GLU A 159 -9.77 -6.17 19.96
N ASN A 160 -11.02 -6.29 20.41
CA ASN A 160 -11.64 -7.57 20.76
C ASN A 160 -12.02 -8.41 19.53
N THR A 161 -12.46 -7.77 18.44
CA THR A 161 -12.89 -8.45 17.21
C THR A 161 -11.70 -8.91 16.36
N ASP A 162 -10.72 -8.03 16.14
CA ASP A 162 -9.49 -8.34 15.42
C ASP A 162 -8.30 -7.57 15.99
N LYS A 163 -7.68 -8.18 16.99
CA LYS A 163 -6.50 -7.64 17.68
C LYS A 163 -5.35 -7.32 16.73
N LEU A 164 -5.17 -8.10 15.65
CA LEU A 164 -4.09 -7.86 14.71
C LEU A 164 -4.37 -6.61 13.87
N PHE A 165 -5.60 -6.48 13.36
CA PHE A 165 -6.05 -5.29 12.65
C PHE A 165 -5.93 -4.04 13.53
N TYR A 166 -6.34 -4.13 14.79
CA TYR A 166 -6.17 -3.06 15.79
C TYR A 166 -4.71 -2.62 15.91
N ILE A 167 -3.79 -3.55 16.22
CA ILE A 167 -2.37 -3.23 16.40
C ILE A 167 -1.76 -2.62 15.13
N GLN A 168 -2.10 -3.16 13.95
CA GLN A 168 -1.53 -2.69 12.69
C GLN A 168 -2.03 -1.30 12.27
N ASN A 169 -3.24 -0.92 12.68
CA ASN A 169 -3.90 0.31 12.24
C ASN A 169 -4.14 1.31 13.37
N GLN A 170 -3.66 1.04 14.60
CA GLN A 170 -3.97 1.81 15.81
C GLN A 170 -3.91 3.33 15.59
N LYS A 171 -2.81 3.86 15.05
CA LYS A 171 -2.67 5.32 14.80
C LYS A 171 -3.73 5.88 13.84
N LYS A 172 -4.06 5.14 12.78
CA LYS A 172 -5.08 5.55 11.80
C LYS A 172 -6.47 5.48 12.40
N LEU A 173 -6.76 4.41 13.16
CA LEU A 173 -8.02 4.23 13.86
C LEU A 173 -8.23 5.33 14.91
N CYS A 174 -7.19 5.66 15.69
CA CYS A 174 -7.23 6.78 16.63
C CYS A 174 -7.65 8.07 15.91
N LEU A 175 -6.93 8.46 14.85
CA LEU A 175 -7.24 9.66 14.09
C LEU A 175 -8.66 9.66 13.52
N TYR A 176 -9.10 8.54 12.95
CA TYR A 176 -10.42 8.39 12.36
C TYR A 176 -11.54 8.54 13.40
N PHE A 177 -11.46 7.80 14.51
CA PHE A 177 -12.51 7.82 15.54
C PHE A 177 -12.49 9.08 16.38
N THR A 178 -11.34 9.68 16.65
CA THR A 178 -11.28 11.02 17.26
C THR A 178 -12.00 12.02 16.36
N GLN A 179 -11.83 12.00 15.04
CA GLN A 179 -12.58 12.92 14.17
C GLN A 179 -14.09 12.66 14.11
N LYS A 180 -14.53 11.43 14.40
CA LYS A 180 -15.94 11.02 14.32
C LYS A 180 -16.69 11.24 15.62
N PHE A 181 -16.09 10.91 16.75
CA PHE A 181 -16.72 10.99 18.07
C PHE A 181 -16.32 12.25 18.84
N ASP A 182 -15.07 12.68 18.68
CA ASP A 182 -14.66 14.00 19.13
C ASP A 182 -15.09 14.99 18.04
N SER A 183 -16.36 15.36 18.08
CA SER A 183 -16.79 16.66 17.60
C SER A 183 -16.12 17.70 18.49
N ALA A 184 -14.80 17.86 18.38
CA ALA A 184 -14.14 19.06 18.84
C ALA A 184 -14.94 20.20 18.22
N ASP A 185 -15.64 20.94 19.07
CA ASP A 185 -16.50 22.05 18.69
C ASP A 185 -15.68 22.91 17.72
N LYS A 186 -15.93 22.75 16.42
CA LYS A 186 -15.20 23.45 15.36
C LYS A 186 -15.43 24.97 15.45
N SER A 187 -16.28 25.39 16.38
CA SER A 187 -16.40 26.76 16.85
C SER A 187 -16.75 26.80 18.35
N LEU A 188 -15.80 26.54 19.25
CA LEU A 188 -15.96 26.98 20.66
C LEU A 188 -16.22 28.50 20.74
N PHE A 189 -15.82 29.24 19.70
CA PHE A 189 -16.03 30.68 19.59
C PHE A 189 -16.43 31.05 18.15
N LYS A 190 -17.52 31.82 18.02
CA LYS A 190 -17.95 32.55 16.82
C LYS A 190 -17.22 33.89 16.76
N ALA A 191 -17.13 34.51 15.59
CA ALA A 191 -16.52 35.84 15.42
C ALA A 191 -17.07 36.88 16.43
N ASN A 192 -18.34 36.78 16.81
CA ASN A 192 -18.99 37.66 17.77
C ASN A 192 -18.57 37.44 19.23
N ASP A 193 -18.05 36.26 19.58
CA ASP A 193 -17.58 35.96 20.94
C ASP A 193 -16.27 36.70 21.28
N PHE A 194 -15.68 37.32 20.25
CA PHE A 194 -14.43 38.07 20.28
C PHE A 194 -14.63 39.59 20.26
N ASN A 195 -15.86 40.09 20.40
CA ASN A 195 -16.15 41.51 20.62
C ASN A 195 -15.76 41.96 22.04
N ARG A 196 -14.50 41.75 22.42
CA ARG A 196 -13.91 42.26 23.66
C ARG A 196 -12.95 43.38 23.29
N LYS A 197 -12.79 44.35 24.20
CA LYS A 197 -11.81 45.43 24.02
C LYS A 197 -10.43 44.79 23.88
N LEU A 198 -9.74 45.07 22.76
CA LEU A 198 -8.37 44.63 22.54
C LEU A 198 -7.49 45.15 23.68
N GLU A 199 -6.83 44.25 24.41
CA GLU A 199 -5.81 44.65 25.37
C GLU A 199 -4.60 45.13 24.58
N SER A 200 -4.24 46.40 24.77
CA SER A 200 -3.14 47.05 24.06
C SER A 200 -1.80 46.98 24.79
N ASP A 201 -1.79 46.43 26.01
CA ASP A 201 -0.65 46.53 26.92
C ASP A 201 -0.08 45.16 27.29
N PHE A 202 0.44 44.47 26.27
CA PHE A 202 1.18 43.23 26.49
C PHE A 202 2.66 43.57 26.73
N THR A 203 3.05 43.64 27.99
CA THR A 203 4.46 43.81 28.40
C THR A 203 5.34 42.58 28.15
N LYS A 204 4.75 41.46 27.70
CA LYS A 204 5.42 40.18 27.43
C LYS A 204 4.88 39.52 26.17
N ALA A 205 5.72 38.79 25.45
CA ALA A 205 5.30 37.95 24.34
C ALA A 205 4.40 36.81 24.84
N ILE A 206 3.26 36.61 24.19
CA ILE A 206 2.33 35.50 24.47
C ILE A 206 2.51 34.44 23.38
N VAL A 207 2.79 33.20 23.79
CA VAL A 207 2.93 32.05 22.89
C VAL A 207 1.79 31.08 23.16
N LEU A 208 0.97 30.80 22.14
CA LEU A 208 -0.15 29.86 22.23
C LEU A 208 0.25 28.50 21.63
N ILE A 209 0.43 27.48 22.46
CA ILE A 209 0.86 26.13 22.03
C ILE A 209 -0.32 25.15 22.16
N GLY A 210 -0.57 24.34 21.13
CA GLY A 210 -1.55 23.25 21.20
C GLY A 210 -1.84 22.59 19.84
N GLY A 211 -2.50 21.43 19.86
CA GLY A 211 -2.81 20.63 18.67
C GLY A 211 -3.65 21.35 17.60
N THR A 212 -3.59 20.86 16.35
CA THR A 212 -4.37 21.37 15.21
C THR A 212 -5.88 21.30 15.47
N GLY A 213 -6.62 22.35 15.09
CA GLY A 213 -8.09 22.40 15.24
C GLY A 213 -8.60 23.01 16.56
N LEU A 214 -7.72 23.24 17.54
CA LEU A 214 -8.08 24.01 18.73
C LEU A 214 -8.07 25.50 18.40
N GLY A 215 -9.10 26.24 18.85
CA GLY A 215 -9.43 27.64 18.53
C GLY A 215 -8.38 28.73 18.82
N LYS A 216 -7.10 28.37 18.93
CA LYS A 216 -5.95 29.24 19.18
C LYS A 216 -5.76 30.27 18.08
N THR A 217 -5.94 29.88 16.83
CA THR A 217 -5.86 30.81 15.69
C THR A 217 -6.97 31.84 15.75
N GLN A 218 -8.19 31.40 16.06
CA GLN A 218 -9.36 32.28 16.24
C GLN A 218 -9.15 33.23 17.43
N TYR A 219 -8.64 32.72 18.56
CA TYR A 219 -8.27 33.53 19.73
C TYR A 219 -7.17 34.54 19.40
N ALA A 220 -6.13 34.15 18.66
CA ALA A 220 -5.05 35.04 18.29
C ALA A 220 -5.51 36.19 17.38
N LEU A 221 -6.35 35.88 16.38
CA LEU A 221 -6.92 36.88 15.47
C LEU A 221 -7.90 37.83 16.19
N ALA A 222 -8.51 37.37 17.28
CA ALA A 222 -9.45 38.15 18.08
C ALA A 222 -8.80 39.12 19.06
N HIS A 223 -7.66 38.74 19.64
CA HIS A 223 -7.05 39.45 20.76
C HIS A 223 -5.79 40.23 20.39
N PHE A 224 -5.21 39.98 19.21
CA PHE A 224 -4.00 40.65 18.75
C PHE A 224 -4.26 41.33 17.39
N THR A 225 -3.80 42.58 17.26
CA THR A 225 -3.92 43.36 16.02
C THR A 225 -3.06 42.80 14.89
N LYS A 226 -1.95 42.13 15.22
CA LYS A 226 -1.01 41.52 14.27
C LYS A 226 -0.40 40.24 14.87
N PRO A 227 -1.16 39.14 14.97
CA PRO A 227 -0.61 37.90 15.50
C PRO A 227 0.46 37.36 14.54
N LEU A 228 1.65 37.08 15.07
CA LEU A 228 2.69 36.38 14.32
C LEU A 228 2.32 34.89 14.24
N HIS A 229 2.14 34.37 13.04
CA HIS A 229 1.84 32.96 12.82
C HIS A 229 3.12 32.23 12.39
N ILE A 230 3.51 31.24 13.19
CA ILE A 230 4.69 30.40 12.95
C ILE A 230 4.17 28.98 12.73
N ARG A 231 4.32 28.45 11.51
CA ARG A 231 3.79 27.13 11.12
C ARG A 231 4.80 26.03 11.34
N ASP A 232 6.09 26.35 11.21
CA ASP A 232 7.20 25.43 11.39
C ASP A 232 8.44 26.11 11.99
N ARG A 233 9.51 25.33 12.18
CA ARG A 233 10.77 25.83 12.75
C ARG A 233 11.49 26.81 11.83
N GLU A 234 11.22 26.78 10.53
CA GLU A 234 11.89 27.61 9.52
C GLU A 234 11.31 29.03 9.54
N ASP A 235 9.98 29.14 9.72
CA ASP A 235 9.28 30.42 9.98
C ASP A 235 9.88 31.16 11.20
N TRP A 236 10.25 30.41 12.25
CA TRP A 236 10.88 30.97 13.45
C TRP A 236 12.26 31.57 13.16
N ILE A 237 13.09 30.86 12.38
CA ILE A 237 14.46 31.27 12.06
C ILE A 237 14.48 32.49 11.13
N PHE A 238 13.54 32.57 10.18
CA PHE A 238 13.46 33.69 9.25
C PHE A 238 13.13 34.99 9.98
N GLN A 239 12.19 34.97 10.92
CA GLN A 239 11.71 36.16 11.62
C GLN A 239 12.76 36.78 12.56
N PHE A 240 13.55 35.96 13.27
CA PHE A 240 14.60 36.44 14.18
C PHE A 240 15.85 37.00 13.49
N LYS A 241 16.02 36.80 12.18
CA LYS A 241 17.10 37.45 11.41
C LYS A 241 16.78 38.89 11.01
N PHE A 242 15.52 39.32 11.13
CA PHE A 242 15.04 40.61 10.65
C PHE A 242 14.36 41.46 11.74
N MET A 243 14.43 41.04 13.01
CA MET A 243 14.12 41.86 14.20
C MET A 243 15.42 42.26 14.89
#